data_AF-A0A293LXH7-F1
#
_entry.id   AF-A0A293LXH7-F1
#
_cell.length_a   1.000
_cell.length_b   1.000
_cell.length_c   1.000
_cell.angle_alpha   90.00
_cell.angle_beta   90.00
_cell.angle_gamma   90.00
#
_symmetry.space_group_name_H-M   'P 1'
#
loop_
_entity.id
_entity.type
_entity.pdbx_description
1 polymer ?
#
loop_
_entity_poly.entity_id
_entity_poly.type
_entity_poly.pdbx_seq_one_letter_code
_entity_poly.pdbx_strand_id
1 'polypeptide(L)'
;MLMNLTRMRQFNWDSRLEPVLLKYERNISWGDQDLINIIFHDHQDKLLISPCKWNFRPDHCWYGPTCSKGTPALLHGNRNAFVEAKKEPAFRLVFDMMGKYVLETSLVEGFVIPLEVALQKMTTTYCRKELLRHVPEWRRVAMSIDALRLHNQR
;
A
#
# COMPACT_ATOMS: atom_id res chain seq x y z
N MET A 1 5.90 3.74 6.62
CA MET A 1 7.25 4.19 6.19
C MET A 1 8.29 3.37 6.92
N LEU A 2 9.45 3.12 6.31
CA LEU A 2 10.59 2.51 7.03
C LEU A 2 11.50 3.61 7.56
N MET A 3 11.90 3.50 8.82
CA MET A 3 12.70 4.51 9.52
C MET A 3 14.01 3.90 10.00
N ASN A 4 15.14 4.41 9.48
CA ASN A 4 16.44 4.06 10.01
C ASN A 4 16.75 4.96 11.22
N LEU A 5 16.44 4.46 12.41
CA LEU A 5 16.51 5.25 13.64
C LEU A 5 17.94 5.74 13.97
N THR A 6 18.97 5.00 13.59
CA THR A 6 20.38 5.44 13.74
C THR A 6 20.65 6.67 12.87
N ARG A 7 20.28 6.61 11.59
CA ARG A 7 20.46 7.73 10.66
C ARG A 7 19.58 8.92 11.02
N MET A 8 18.36 8.68 11.52
CA MET A 8 17.46 9.76 11.97
C MET A 8 18.01 10.49 13.19
N ARG A 9 18.59 9.77 14.16
CA ARG A 9 19.28 10.39 15.31
C ARG A 9 20.51 11.18 14.87
N GLN A 10 21.35 10.63 13.98
CA GLN A 10 22.49 11.37 13.41
C GLN A 10 22.08 12.62 12.62
N PHE A 11 20.89 12.59 12.02
CA PHE A 11 20.30 13.72 11.32
C PHE A 11 19.67 14.77 12.27
N ASN A 12 19.64 14.49 13.58
CA ASN A 12 18.98 15.31 14.61
C ASN A 12 17.53 15.63 14.23
N TRP A 13 16.79 14.61 13.75
CA TRP A 13 15.42 14.73 13.26
C TRP A 13 14.48 15.45 14.24
N ASP A 14 14.56 15.09 15.52
CA ASP A 14 13.76 15.65 16.62
C ASP A 14 13.93 17.16 16.74
N SER A 15 15.17 17.65 16.75
CA SER A 15 15.45 19.09 16.83
C SER A 15 14.96 19.90 15.62
N ARG A 16 14.72 19.23 14.48
CA ARG A 16 14.21 19.87 13.25
C ARG A 16 12.69 19.90 13.19
N LEU A 17 12.03 18.93 13.82
CA LEU A 17 10.58 18.77 13.71
C LEU A 17 9.82 19.89 14.42
N GLU A 18 10.20 20.24 15.65
CA GLU A 18 9.49 21.24 16.45
C GLU A 18 9.45 22.63 15.79
N PRO A 19 10.57 23.20 15.29
CA PRO A 19 10.54 24.48 14.59
C PRO A 19 9.65 24.46 13.34
N VAL A 20 9.65 23.36 12.59
CA VAL A 20 8.81 23.20 11.39
C VAL A 20 7.34 23.11 11.80
N LEU A 21 7.02 22.34 12.83
CA LEU A 21 5.66 22.24 13.36
C LEU A 21 5.13 23.61 13.78
N LEU A 22 5.84 24.32 14.66
CA LEU A 22 5.42 25.64 15.16
C LEU A 22 5.25 26.67 14.03
N LYS A 23 6.10 26.60 13.00
CA LYS A 23 6.03 27.51 11.85
C LYS A 23 4.84 27.23 10.94
N TYR A 24 4.48 25.96 10.76
CA TYR A 24 3.53 25.54 9.73
C TYR A 24 2.22 24.95 10.25
N GLU A 25 2.03 24.77 11.56
CA GLU A 25 0.86 24.11 12.18
C GLU A 25 -0.49 24.68 11.71
N ARG A 26 -0.56 25.97 11.37
CA ARG A 26 -1.79 26.64 10.88
C ARG A 26 -1.96 26.60 9.35
N ASN A 27 -0.94 26.16 8.62
CA ASN A 27 -0.84 26.23 7.15
C ASN A 27 -0.66 24.86 6.49
N ILE A 28 -0.76 23.77 7.24
CA ILE A 28 -0.64 22.40 6.73
C ILE A 28 -1.99 21.68 6.83
N SER A 29 -2.28 20.85 5.83
CA SER A 29 -3.56 20.12 5.75
C SER A 29 -3.41 18.68 6.24
N TRP A 30 -2.24 18.08 6.04
CA TRP A 30 -1.93 16.71 6.43
C TRP A 30 -0.69 16.71 7.31
N GLY A 31 -0.87 17.04 8.59
CA GLY A 31 0.23 17.35 9.51
C GLY A 31 1.42 16.40 9.42
N ASP A 32 1.19 15.09 9.58
CA ASP A 32 2.25 14.10 9.48
C ASP A 32 2.98 14.09 8.12
N GLN A 33 2.25 14.04 7.01
CA GLN A 33 2.82 13.99 5.66
C GLN A 33 3.51 15.31 5.27
N ASP A 34 2.88 16.44 5.57
CA ASP A 34 3.36 17.77 5.21
C ASP A 34 4.64 18.11 5.98
N LEU A 35 4.71 17.80 7.29
CA LEU A 35 5.92 18.04 8.08
C LEU A 35 7.11 17.25 7.54
N ILE A 36 6.90 15.98 7.19
CA ILE A 36 7.94 15.15 6.57
C ILE A 36 8.39 15.76 5.24
N ASN A 37 7.43 16.15 4.38
CA ASN A 37 7.73 16.75 3.08
C ASN A 37 8.51 18.07 3.21
N ILE A 38 8.15 18.93 4.17
CA ILE A 38 8.84 20.20 4.42
C ILE A 38 10.28 19.93 4.87
N ILE A 39 10.49 19.04 5.84
CA ILE A 39 11.84 18.72 6.34
C ILE A 39 12.72 18.15 5.22
N PHE A 40 12.19 17.21 4.43
CA PHE A 40 12.98 16.55 3.37
C PHE A 40 13.05 17.32 2.06
N HIS A 41 12.32 18.43 1.90
CA HIS A 41 12.47 19.34 0.75
C HIS A 41 13.93 19.82 0.62
N ASP A 42 14.52 20.24 1.73
CA ASP A 42 15.91 20.73 1.81
C ASP A 42 16.93 19.60 2.07
N HIS A 43 16.47 18.36 2.22
CA HIS A 43 17.28 17.21 2.64
C HIS A 43 16.95 15.95 1.82
N GLN A 44 16.84 16.11 0.50
CA GLN A 44 16.42 15.02 -0.40
C GLN A 44 17.33 13.79 -0.34
N ASP A 45 18.62 13.95 -0.02
CA ASP A 45 19.59 12.86 0.15
C ASP A 45 19.31 11.96 1.39
N LYS A 46 18.46 12.44 2.30
CA LYS A 46 18.03 11.72 3.50
C LYS A 46 16.72 10.95 3.31
N LEU A 47 16.08 11.07 2.14
CA LEU A 47 14.81 10.42 1.83
C LEU A 47 14.97 9.40 0.69
N LEU A 48 14.56 8.16 0.96
CA LEU A 48 14.44 7.14 -0.08
C LEU A 48 12.99 7.01 -0.53
N ILE A 49 12.70 7.37 -1.78
CA ILE A 49 11.36 7.24 -2.35
C ILE A 49 11.08 5.76 -2.68
N SER A 50 10.09 5.20 -1.99
CA SER A 50 9.64 3.84 -2.26
C SER A 50 8.83 3.77 -3.56
N PRO A 51 9.02 2.74 -4.40
CA PRO A 51 8.18 2.57 -5.59
C PRO A 51 6.69 2.39 -5.22
N CYS A 52 5.82 2.75 -6.16
CA CYS A 52 4.37 2.69 -6.01
C CYS A 52 3.81 1.33 -5.55
N LYS A 53 4.52 0.22 -5.84
CA LYS A 53 4.14 -1.12 -5.37
C LYS A 53 3.93 -1.21 -3.85
N TRP A 54 4.59 -0.33 -3.08
CA TRP A 54 4.53 -0.30 -1.62
C TRP A 54 3.51 0.71 -1.06
N ASN A 55 2.76 1.41 -1.93
CA ASN A 55 1.74 2.38 -1.53
C ASN A 55 0.65 2.50 -2.60
N PHE A 56 0.09 1.37 -3.05
CA PHE A 56 -0.90 1.39 -4.12
C PHE A 56 -2.26 1.88 -3.62
N ARG A 57 -2.73 3.02 -4.13
CA ARG A 57 -3.97 3.69 -3.72
C ARG A 57 -4.98 3.76 -4.86
N PRO A 58 -6.28 4.05 -4.60
CA PRO A 58 -7.29 4.14 -5.64
C PRO A 58 -6.98 5.19 -6.71
N ASP A 59 -6.26 6.25 -6.35
CA ASP A 59 -5.78 7.28 -7.29
C ASP A 59 -4.99 6.68 -8.47
N HIS A 60 -4.27 5.57 -8.26
CA HIS A 60 -3.53 4.88 -9.33
C HIS A 60 -4.44 4.16 -10.33
N CYS A 61 -5.69 3.89 -9.97
CA CYS A 61 -6.67 3.36 -10.91
C CYS A 61 -7.32 4.48 -11.74
N TRP A 62 -7.55 5.64 -11.13
CA TRP A 62 -8.34 6.73 -11.70
C TRP A 62 -7.55 7.59 -12.67
N TYR A 63 -6.31 7.94 -12.31
CA TYR A 63 -5.50 8.88 -13.07
C TYR A 63 -4.55 8.20 -14.08
N GLY A 64 -4.80 6.93 -14.41
CA GLY A 64 -4.02 6.14 -15.35
C GLY A 64 -2.88 5.34 -14.70
N PRO A 65 -2.12 4.55 -15.49
CA PRO A 65 -1.13 3.56 -15.02
C PRO A 65 0.15 4.25 -14.50
N THR A 66 -0.01 5.02 -13.43
CA THR A 66 1.07 5.71 -12.72
C THR A 66 1.94 4.74 -11.92
N CYS A 67 1.46 3.50 -11.71
CA CYS A 67 2.24 2.42 -11.12
C CYS A 67 2.66 1.38 -12.17
N SER A 68 3.49 1.79 -13.11
CA SER A 68 4.01 0.92 -14.18
C SER A 68 5.10 -0.06 -13.72
N LYS A 69 5.71 0.19 -12.56
CA LYS A 69 6.84 -0.60 -12.03
C LYS A 69 6.37 -1.59 -10.96
N GLY A 70 5.83 -2.69 -11.44
CA GLY A 70 5.59 -3.91 -10.65
C GLY A 70 4.22 -3.99 -9.99
N THR A 71 3.82 -5.22 -9.70
CA THR A 71 2.55 -5.53 -9.07
C THR A 71 2.48 -4.99 -7.64
N PRO A 72 1.35 -4.38 -7.24
CA PRO A 72 1.14 -3.89 -5.88
C PRO A 72 1.42 -4.97 -4.84
N ALA A 73 2.27 -4.66 -3.87
CA ALA A 73 2.54 -5.49 -2.71
C ALA A 73 1.82 -4.98 -1.45
N LEU A 74 1.47 -3.68 -1.43
CA LEU A 74 0.72 -3.04 -0.34
C LEU A 74 -0.35 -2.13 -0.94
N LEU A 75 -1.61 -2.37 -0.53
CA LEU A 75 -2.73 -1.49 -0.85
C LEU A 75 -2.99 -0.52 0.30
N HIS A 76 -3.11 0.75 -0.02
CA HIS A 76 -3.42 1.83 0.92
C HIS A 76 -4.91 2.18 0.80
N GLY A 77 -5.67 1.98 1.87
CA GLY A 77 -7.08 2.35 1.97
C GLY A 77 -7.35 3.83 2.23
N ASN A 78 -6.63 4.76 1.57
CA ASN A 78 -6.82 6.20 1.76
C ASN A 78 -8.26 6.62 1.38
N ARG A 79 -8.69 7.79 1.89
CA ARG A 79 -10.03 8.36 1.61
C ARG A 79 -11.18 7.41 1.96
N ASN A 80 -11.01 6.60 3.01
CA ASN A 80 -11.96 5.59 3.48
C ASN A 80 -12.21 4.45 2.48
N ALA A 81 -11.28 4.17 1.56
CA ALA A 81 -11.46 3.13 0.54
C ALA A 81 -11.68 1.72 1.11
N PHE A 82 -11.17 1.44 2.32
CA PHE A 82 -11.42 0.18 3.03
C PHE A 82 -12.68 0.19 3.89
N VAL A 83 -13.29 1.35 4.15
CA VAL A 83 -14.41 1.47 5.11
C VAL A 83 -15.72 1.76 4.38
N GLU A 84 -15.71 2.70 3.43
CA GLU A 84 -16.90 3.11 2.69
C GLU A 84 -17.00 2.38 1.36
N ALA A 85 -17.73 1.26 1.35
CA ALA A 85 -17.88 0.37 0.19
C ALA A 85 -18.33 1.08 -1.10
N LYS A 86 -19.10 2.18 -0.99
CA LYS A 86 -19.57 2.95 -2.15
C LYS A 86 -18.48 3.80 -2.79
N LYS A 87 -17.46 4.23 -2.03
CA LYS A 87 -16.37 5.06 -2.55
C LYS A 87 -15.42 4.24 -3.40
N GLU A 88 -14.96 3.11 -2.85
CA GLU A 88 -14.02 2.22 -3.55
C GLU A 88 -14.38 0.74 -3.38
N PRO A 89 -15.38 0.25 -4.12
CA PRO A 89 -15.88 -1.12 -3.96
C PRO A 89 -14.80 -2.19 -4.13
N ALA A 90 -13.82 -1.96 -5.01
CA ALA A 90 -12.78 -2.93 -5.31
C ALA A 90 -11.72 -3.00 -4.20
N PHE A 91 -11.34 -1.86 -3.61
CA PHE A 91 -10.44 -1.84 -2.45
C PHE A 91 -11.13 -2.41 -1.21
N ARG A 92 -12.40 -2.07 -0.98
CA ARG A 92 -13.19 -2.66 0.09
C ARG A 92 -13.26 -4.18 -0.04
N LEU A 93 -13.47 -4.69 -1.25
CA LEU A 93 -13.48 -6.13 -1.50
C LEU A 93 -12.14 -6.80 -1.15
N VAL A 94 -11.00 -6.22 -1.54
CA VAL A 94 -9.68 -6.76 -1.16
C VAL A 94 -9.52 -6.79 0.36
N PHE A 95 -9.91 -5.71 1.06
CA PHE A 95 -9.89 -5.64 2.51
C PHE A 95 -10.76 -6.74 3.16
N ASP A 96 -11.99 -6.92 2.68
CA ASP A 96 -12.91 -7.95 3.19
C ASP A 96 -12.40 -9.36 2.96
N MET A 97 -11.78 -9.62 1.80
CA MET A 97 -11.20 -10.93 1.49
C MET A 97 -9.95 -11.20 2.34
N MET A 98 -9.11 -10.20 2.55
CA MET A 98 -7.94 -10.32 3.44
C MET A 98 -8.36 -10.59 4.88
N GLY A 99 -9.44 -9.94 5.36
CA GLY A 99 -10.00 -10.18 6.69
C GLY A 99 -10.59 -11.59 6.89
N LYS A 100 -10.91 -12.30 5.81
CA LYS A 100 -11.38 -13.70 5.84
C LYS A 100 -10.26 -14.72 5.67
N TYR A 101 -9.09 -14.28 5.20
CA TYR A 101 -7.95 -15.16 4.99
C TYR A 101 -7.40 -15.62 6.34
N VAL A 102 -7.25 -16.93 6.49
CA VAL A 102 -6.62 -17.53 7.66
C VAL A 102 -5.12 -17.54 7.42
N LEU A 103 -4.36 -16.86 8.28
CA LEU A 103 -2.90 -16.82 8.18
C LEU A 103 -2.30 -18.22 8.18
N GLU A 104 -1.16 -18.37 7.52
CA GLU A 104 -0.42 -19.63 7.37
C GLU A 104 -1.09 -20.72 6.53
N THR A 105 -2.34 -20.52 6.09
CA THR A 105 -2.96 -21.35 5.05
C THR A 105 -2.45 -20.99 3.66
N SER A 106 -2.78 -21.79 2.64
CA SER A 106 -2.40 -21.50 1.25
C SER A 106 -2.87 -20.11 0.83
N LEU A 107 -1.95 -19.27 0.36
CA LEU A 107 -2.29 -17.96 -0.21
C LEU A 107 -3.04 -18.11 -1.53
N VAL A 108 -2.70 -19.12 -2.33
CA VAL A 108 -3.37 -19.38 -3.62
C VAL A 108 -4.84 -19.71 -3.39
N GLU A 109 -5.11 -20.74 -2.59
CA GLU A 109 -6.46 -21.24 -2.35
C GLU A 109 -7.25 -20.36 -1.36
N GLY A 110 -6.57 -19.85 -0.32
CA GLY A 110 -7.21 -19.11 0.77
C GLY A 110 -7.42 -17.63 0.49
N PHE A 111 -6.72 -17.04 -0.50
CA PHE A 111 -6.82 -15.61 -0.78
C PHE A 111 -6.91 -15.27 -2.27
N VAL A 112 -5.95 -15.68 -3.11
CA VAL A 112 -5.85 -15.20 -4.49
C VAL A 112 -7.02 -15.69 -5.36
N ILE A 113 -7.33 -16.99 -5.33
CA ILE A 113 -8.47 -17.55 -6.09
C ILE A 113 -9.80 -16.93 -5.63
N PRO A 114 -10.13 -16.91 -4.32
CA PRO A 114 -11.35 -16.26 -3.83
C PRO A 114 -11.45 -14.79 -4.23
N LEU A 115 -10.33 -14.04 -4.16
CA LEU A 115 -10.29 -12.63 -4.53
C LEU A 115 -10.58 -12.43 -6.01
N GLU A 116 -9.93 -13.20 -6.90
CA GLU A 116 -10.16 -13.11 -8.34
C GLU A 116 -11.62 -13.40 -8.71
N VAL A 117 -12.19 -14.48 -8.17
CA VAL A 117 -13.59 -14.83 -8.41
C VAL A 117 -14.52 -13.70 -7.96
N ALA A 118 -14.25 -13.09 -6.81
CA ALA A 118 -15.05 -11.97 -6.31
C ALA A 118 -14.88 -10.71 -7.18
N LEU A 119 -13.66 -10.40 -7.62
CA LEU A 119 -13.36 -9.29 -8.53
C LEU A 119 -14.02 -9.49 -9.91
N GLN A 120 -14.15 -10.72 -10.40
CA GLN A 120 -14.84 -11.00 -11.65
C GLN A 120 -16.36 -10.82 -11.55
N LYS A 121 -16.95 -11.13 -10.38
CA LYS A 121 -18.40 -11.03 -10.14
C LYS A 121 -18.88 -9.63 -9.79
N MET A 122 -18.00 -8.76 -9.29
CA MET A 122 -18.40 -7.40 -8.89
C MET A 122 -18.60 -6.46 -10.09
N THR A 123 -19.38 -5.39 -9.85
CA THR A 123 -19.60 -4.30 -10.82
C THR A 123 -18.30 -3.72 -11.34
N THR A 124 -18.26 -3.41 -12.64
CA THR A 124 -17.08 -2.85 -13.31
C THR A 124 -16.73 -1.47 -12.76
N THR A 125 -15.53 -1.33 -12.20
CA THR A 125 -14.90 -0.04 -11.85
C THR A 125 -13.49 0.04 -12.45
N TYR A 126 -12.89 1.24 -12.48
CA TYR A 126 -11.49 1.39 -12.90
C TYR A 126 -10.55 0.57 -12.03
N CYS A 127 -10.70 0.64 -10.70
CA CYS A 127 -9.89 -0.17 -9.80
C CYS A 127 -10.12 -1.67 -9.96
N ARG A 128 -11.35 -2.14 -10.22
CA ARG A 128 -11.57 -3.56 -10.51
C ARG A 128 -10.74 -4.02 -11.71
N LYS A 129 -10.79 -3.26 -12.82
CA LYS A 129 -10.01 -3.57 -14.03
C LYS A 129 -8.51 -3.59 -13.74
N GLU A 130 -8.03 -2.62 -12.96
CA GLU A 130 -6.62 -2.52 -12.63
C GLU A 130 -6.16 -3.66 -11.70
N LEU A 131 -6.90 -3.96 -10.62
CA LEU A 131 -6.56 -5.07 -9.72
C LEU A 131 -6.58 -6.43 -10.44
N LEU A 132 -7.53 -6.66 -11.36
CA LEU A 132 -7.56 -7.89 -12.17
C LEU A 132 -6.31 -8.08 -13.04
N ARG A 133 -5.67 -7.00 -13.51
CA ARG A 133 -4.40 -7.09 -14.26
C ARG A 133 -3.24 -7.60 -13.40
N HIS A 134 -3.32 -7.39 -12.09
CA HIS A 134 -2.28 -7.78 -11.13
C HIS A 134 -2.45 -9.19 -10.57
N VAL A 135 -3.64 -9.79 -10.69
CA VAL A 135 -3.95 -11.15 -10.18
C VAL A 135 -2.96 -12.22 -10.68
N PRO A 136 -2.56 -12.29 -11.96
CA PRO A 136 -1.62 -13.32 -12.42
C PRO A 136 -0.28 -13.28 -11.69
N GLU A 137 0.24 -12.07 -11.40
CA GLU A 137 1.48 -11.90 -10.66
C GLU A 137 1.29 -12.24 -9.17
N TRP A 138 0.19 -11.80 -8.56
CA TRP A 138 -0.15 -12.20 -7.19
C TRP A 138 -0.24 -13.71 -7.04
N ARG A 139 -0.82 -14.41 -8.01
CA ARG A 139 -0.87 -15.88 -8.02
C ARG A 139 0.52 -16.49 -8.06
N ARG A 140 1.42 -15.99 -8.93
CA ARG A 140 2.81 -16.46 -9.02
C ARG A 140 3.56 -16.28 -7.71
N VAL A 141 3.43 -15.11 -7.07
CA VAL A 141 4.05 -14.82 -5.77
C VAL A 141 3.47 -15.72 -4.68
N ALA A 142 2.15 -15.88 -4.63
CA ALA A 142 1.47 -16.76 -3.68
C ALA A 142 1.94 -18.22 -3.80
N MET A 143 2.02 -18.76 -5.03
CA MET A 143 2.53 -20.11 -5.28
C MET A 143 3.97 -20.29 -4.76
N SER A 144 4.82 -19.28 -4.96
CA SER A 144 6.21 -19.31 -4.50
C SER A 144 6.29 -19.31 -2.96
N ILE A 145 5.46 -18.51 -2.29
CA ILE A 145 5.41 -18.45 -0.83
C ILE A 145 4.85 -19.75 -0.24
N ASP A 146 3.77 -20.29 -0.82
CA ASP A 146 3.16 -21.54 -0.36
C ASP A 146 4.16 -22.71 -0.49
N ALA A 147 4.91 -22.79 -1.59
CA ALA A 147 5.96 -23.79 -1.78
C ALA A 147 7.08 -23.67 -0.73
N LEU A 148 7.53 -22.45 -0.42
CA LEU A 148 8.54 -22.20 0.61
C LEU A 148 8.06 -22.62 2.00
N ARG A 149 6.77 -22.38 2.33
CA ARG A 149 6.18 -22.79 3.61
C ARG A 149 6.14 -24.31 3.75
N LEU A 150 5.75 -25.02 2.69
CA LEU A 150 5.74 -26.49 2.68
C LEU A 150 7.14 -27.08 2.86
N HIS A 151 8.18 -26.42 2.32
CA HIS A 151 9.56 -26.83 2.52
C HIS A 151 10.00 -26.64 3.98
N ASN A 152 9.66 -25.52 4.61
CA ASN A 152 10.08 -25.21 5.98
C ASN A 152 9.33 -26.00 7.07
N GLN A 153 8.27 -26.72 6.70
CA GLN A 153 7.51 -27.61 7.60
C GLN A 153 7.99 -29.07 7.55
N ARG A 154 8.95 -29.39 6.67
CA ARG A 154 9.60 -30.69 6.56
C ARG A 154 10.97 -30.66 7.22
#